data_AF-A0A3D3UT30-F1
#
_entry.id   AF-A0A3D3UT30-F1
#
_cell.length_a   1.000
_cell.length_b   1.000
_cell.length_c   1.000
_cell.angle_alpha   90.00
_cell.angle_beta   90.00
_cell.angle_gamma   90.00
#
_symmetry.space_group_name_H-M   'P 1'
#
loop_
_entity.id
_entity.type
_entity.pdbx_description
1 polymer ?
#
loop_
_entity_poly.entity_id
_entity_poly.type
_entity_poly.pdbx_seq_one_letter_code
_entity_poly.pdbx_strand_id
1 'polypeptide(L)'
;NAAGPVMIIYLLAMRLPKVEFVGTAAWFFCVVNWLKVPFSANLELMTAESVKLNLMMLPFIAIGAVAGIFLLKRIPQKAFNLIVQILAAAAAIKLLLPL
;
A
#
# COMPACT_ATOMS: atom_id res chain seq x y z
N ASN A 1 -3.43 -8.23 -5.75
CA ASN A 1 -2.48 -7.26 -6.34
C ASN A 1 -1.06 -7.82 -6.30
N ALA A 2 -0.58 -8.41 -7.39
CA ALA A 2 0.78 -8.99 -7.46
C ALA A 2 1.89 -7.94 -7.70
N ALA A 3 1.55 -6.72 -8.13
CA ALA A 3 2.51 -5.64 -8.40
C ALA A 3 3.07 -4.96 -7.12
N GLY A 4 2.46 -5.21 -5.96
CA GLY A 4 2.85 -4.60 -4.68
C GLY A 4 4.32 -4.80 -4.31
N PRO A 5 4.79 -6.06 -4.21
CA PRO A 5 6.18 -6.36 -3.86
C PRO A 5 7.21 -5.78 -4.83
N VAL A 6 6.89 -5.73 -6.13
CA VAL A 6 7.79 -5.17 -7.17
C VAL A 6 8.06 -3.69 -6.91
N MET A 7 7.00 -2.91 -6.64
CA MET A 7 7.13 -1.48 -6.32
C MET A 7 7.94 -1.26 -5.03
N ILE A 8 7.70 -2.08 -4.01
CA ILE A 8 8.40 -2.00 -2.72
C ILE A 8 9.90 -2.29 -2.88
N ILE A 9 10.27 -3.30 -3.68
CA ILE A 9 11.68 -3.61 -3.99
C ILE A 9 12.33 -2.45 -4.76
N TYR A 10 11.63 -1.86 -5.73
CA TYR A 10 12.13 -0.69 -6.47
C TYR A 10 12.42 0.48 -5.52
N LEU A 11 11.48 0.85 -4.65
CA LEU A 11 11.69 1.95 -3.70
C LEU A 11 12.78 1.64 -2.67
N LEU A 12 12.94 0.37 -2.30
CA LEU A 12 14.04 -0.07 -1.43
C LEU A 12 15.40 0.11 -2.14
N ALA A 13 15.48 -0.23 -3.42
CA ALA A 13 16.69 -0.06 -4.23
C ALA A 13 17.07 1.42 -4.40
N MET A 14 16.06 2.32 -4.44
CA MET A 14 16.24 3.77 -4.46
C MET A 14 16.74 4.36 -3.13
N ARG A 15 16.80 3.55 -2.05
CA ARG A 15 17.30 3.95 -0.72
C ARG A 15 16.64 5.21 -0.15
N LEU A 16 15.35 5.38 -0.42
CA LEU A 16 14.59 6.54 0.06
C LEU A 16 14.49 6.56 1.58
N PRO A 17 14.47 7.75 2.21
CA PRO A 17 14.08 7.84 3.60
C PRO A 17 12.63 7.38 3.78
N LYS A 18 12.31 6.85 4.97
CA LYS A 18 11.06 6.11 5.25
C LYS A 18 9.78 6.91 4.97
N VAL A 19 9.83 8.24 5.09
CA VAL A 19 8.66 9.10 4.90
C VAL A 19 8.36 9.24 3.41
N GLU A 20 9.39 9.51 2.61
CA GLU A 20 9.34 9.61 1.15
C GLU A 20 9.00 8.26 0.55
N PHE A 21 9.55 7.17 1.10
CA PHE A 21 9.21 5.81 0.70
C PHE A 21 7.70 5.55 0.81
N VAL A 22 7.14 5.77 2.01
CA VAL A 22 5.71 5.49 2.28
C VAL A 22 4.82 6.46 1.50
N GLY A 23 5.18 7.74 1.45
CA GLY A 23 4.44 8.75 0.69
C GLY A 23 4.41 8.46 -0.81
N THR A 24 5.54 8.09 -1.40
CA THR A 24 5.63 7.73 -2.82
C THR A 24 4.82 6.47 -3.11
N ALA A 25 4.93 5.44 -2.27
CA ALA A 25 4.13 4.23 -2.41
C ALA A 25 2.62 4.54 -2.31
N ALA A 26 2.21 5.37 -1.36
CA ALA A 26 0.82 5.77 -1.18
C ALA A 26 0.28 6.50 -2.42
N TRP A 27 1.02 7.48 -2.95
CA TRP A 27 0.62 8.19 -4.17
C TRP A 27 0.58 7.27 -5.38
N PHE A 28 1.60 6.42 -5.57
CA PHE A 28 1.64 5.46 -6.66
C PHE A 28 0.40 4.56 -6.66
N PHE A 29 0.09 3.92 -5.53
CA PHE A 29 -1.08 3.05 -5.44
C PHE A 29 -2.39 3.83 -5.48
N CYS A 30 -2.44 5.07 -5.00
CA CYS A 30 -3.62 5.92 -5.14
C CYS A 30 -3.93 6.15 -6.62
N VAL A 31 -2.95 6.62 -7.40
CA VAL A 31 -3.12 6.86 -8.84
C VAL A 31 -3.48 5.57 -9.58
N VAL A 32 -2.72 4.49 -9.35
CA VAL A 32 -2.96 3.20 -10.02
C VAL A 32 -4.34 2.63 -9.68
N ASN A 33 -4.81 2.76 -8.43
CA ASN A 33 -6.16 2.29 -8.08
C ASN A 33 -7.25 3.23 -8.60
N TRP A 34 -7.01 4.54 -8.64
CA TRP A 34 -7.97 5.49 -9.23
C TRP A 34 -8.19 5.23 -10.72
N LEU A 35 -7.11 4.91 -11.45
CA LEU A 35 -7.21 4.51 -12.85
C LEU A 35 -8.05 3.23 -13.05
N LYS A 36 -8.18 2.36 -12.05
CA LYS A 36 -9.03 1.15 -12.13
C LYS A 36 -10.51 1.44 -11.97
N VAL A 37 -10.88 2.50 -11.25
CA VAL A 37 -12.27 2.85 -10.94
C VAL A 37 -13.18 2.87 -12.18
N PRO A 38 -12.84 3.54 -13.30
CA PRO A 38 -13.71 3.53 -14.48
C PRO A 38 -13.91 2.12 -15.06
N PHE A 39 -12.87 1.27 -15.07
CA PHE A 39 -12.98 -0.11 -15.53
C PHE A 39 -13.85 -0.94 -14.60
N SER A 40 -13.68 -0.80 -13.28
CA SER A 40 -14.51 -1.46 -12.27
C SER A 40 -15.97 -1.05 -12.35
N ALA A 41 -16.26 0.22 -12.65
CA ALA A 41 -17.61 0.72 -12.85
C ALA A 41 -18.25 0.15 -14.14
N ASN A 42 -17.50 0.12 -15.24
CA ASN A 42 -17.97 -0.45 -16.51
C ASN A 42 -18.22 -1.96 -16.45
N LEU A 43 -17.52 -2.68 -15.57
CA LEU A 43 -17.69 -4.11 -15.34
C LEU A 43 -18.81 -4.44 -14.33
N GLU A 44 -19.61 -3.46 -13.93
CA GLU A 44 -20.69 -3.59 -12.92
C GLU A 44 -20.22 -4.14 -11.56
N LEU A 45 -18.92 -4.06 -11.27
CA LEU A 45 -18.33 -4.51 -10.00
C LEU A 45 -18.56 -3.51 -8.86
N MET A 46 -19.05 -2.30 -9.17
CA MET A 46 -19.31 -1.22 -8.22
C MET A 46 -20.81 -1.00 -8.03
N THR A 47 -21.39 -1.60 -6.99
CA THR A 47 -22.79 -1.40 -6.61
C THR A 47 -22.94 -0.16 -5.70
N ALA A 48 -24.14 0.43 -5.65
CA ALA A 48 -24.41 1.57 -4.78
C ALA A 48 -24.18 1.25 -3.29
N GLU A 49 -24.45 0.01 -2.87
CA GLU A 49 -24.22 -0.47 -1.51
C GLU A 49 -22.72 -0.55 -1.20
N SER A 50 -21.89 -1.07 -2.10
CA SER A 50 -20.45 -1.16 -1.90
C SER A 50 -19.80 0.23 -1.85
N VAL A 51 -20.28 1.18 -2.67
CA VAL A 51 -19.83 2.58 -2.62
C VAL A 51 -20.21 3.25 -1.29
N LYS A 52 -21.45 3.04 -0.82
CA LYS A 52 -21.90 3.57 0.49
C LYS A 52 -21.04 3.03 1.64
N LEU A 53 -20.75 1.73 1.63
CA LEU A 53 -19.87 1.11 2.62
C LEU A 53 -18.47 1.72 2.57
N ASN A 54 -17.90 1.92 1.38
CA ASN A 54 -16.59 2.55 1.22
C ASN A 54 -16.57 3.98 1.79
N LEU A 55 -17.62 4.77 1.59
CA LEU A 55 -17.72 6.12 2.16
C LEU A 55 -17.80 6.11 3.69
N MET A 56 -18.53 5.15 4.29
CA MET A 56 -18.59 4.97 5.74
C MET A 56 -17.24 4.59 6.35
N MET A 57 -16.35 3.97 5.58
CA MET A 57 -15.00 3.60 6.01
C MET A 57 -13.99 4.75 5.95
N LEU A 58 -14.28 5.86 5.26
CA LEU A 58 -13.40 7.03 5.20
C LEU A 58 -12.89 7.54 6.55
N PRO A 59 -13.72 7.72 7.61
CA PRO A 59 -13.21 8.15 8.91
C PRO A 59 -12.22 7.15 9.51
N PHE A 60 -12.46 5.84 9.37
CA PHE A 60 -11.55 4.80 9.86
C PHE A 60 -10.23 4.80 9.09
N ILE A 61 -10.28 5.01 7.76
CA ILE A 61 -9.10 5.17 6.92
C ILE A 61 -8.30 6.40 7.35
N ALA A 62 -8.97 7.54 7.59
CA ALA A 62 -8.31 8.76 8.05
C ALA A 62 -7.61 8.58 9.39
N ILE A 63 -8.28 7.94 10.36
CA ILE A 63 -7.70 7.61 11.67
C ILE A 63 -6.48 6.70 11.49
N GLY A 64 -6.61 5.64 10.68
CA GLY A 64 -5.52 4.72 10.39
C GLY A 64 -4.32 5.39 9.71
N ALA A 65 -4.57 6.30 8.76
CA ALA A 65 -3.54 7.05 8.07
C ALA A 65 -2.77 7.98 9.03
N VAL A 66 -3.50 8.73 9.87
CA VAL A 66 -2.89 9.60 10.88
C VAL A 66 -2.08 8.79 11.90
N ALA A 67 -2.64 7.69 12.42
CA ALA A 67 -1.94 6.78 13.32
C ALA A 67 -0.67 6.20 12.67
N GLY A 68 -0.76 5.80 11.40
CA GLY A 68 0.38 5.31 10.62
C GLY A 68 1.48 6.36 10.47
N ILE A 69 1.14 7.62 10.20
CA ILE A 69 2.11 8.72 10.11
C ILE A 69 2.82 8.93 11.44
N PHE A 70 2.09 8.93 12.56
CA PHE A 70 2.70 9.07 13.89
C PHE A 70 3.62 7.89 14.22
N LEU A 71 3.21 6.67 13.91
CA LEU A 71 4.01 5.48 14.15
C LEU A 71 5.29 5.50 13.30
N LEU A 72 5.18 5.83 12.00
CA LEU A 72 6.30 5.88 11.06
C LEU A 72 7.40 6.84 11.54
N LYS A 73 7.02 7.98 12.10
CA LYS A 73 7.98 8.95 12.67
C LYS A 73 8.83 8.33 13.77
N ARG A 74 8.30 7.41 14.58
CA ARG A 74 9.00 6.75 15.69
C ARG A 74 9.89 5.57 15.28
N ILE A 75 9.69 4.99 14.09
CA ILE A 75 10.48 3.82 13.63
C ILE A 75 11.85 4.27 13.10
N PRO A 76 13.00 3.82 13.64
CA PRO A 76 14.30 4.22 13.08
C PRO A 76 14.48 3.69 11.65
N GLN A 77 15.16 4.45 10.79
CA GLN A 77 15.33 4.10 9.36
C GLN A 77 15.89 2.69 9.15
N LYS A 78 16.88 2.29 9.96
CA LYS A 78 17.50 0.95 9.88
C LYS A 78 16.46 -0.16 10.15
N ALA A 79 15.62 0.00 11.17
CA ALA A 79 14.57 -0.96 11.48
C ALA A 79 13.50 -0.99 10.39
N PHE A 80 13.11 0.18 9.86
CA PHE A 80 12.17 0.25 8.74
C PHE A 80 12.69 -0.53 7.53
N ASN A 81 13.93 -0.28 7.10
CA ASN A 81 14.53 -0.98 5.96
C ASN A 81 14.58 -2.50 6.18
N LEU A 82 14.99 -2.94 7.38
CA LEU A 82 15.08 -4.36 7.72
C LEU A 82 13.69 -5.02 7.68
N ILE A 83 12.67 -4.40 8.28
CA ILE A 83 11.31 -4.92 8.29
C ILE A 83 10.77 -5.04 6.87
N VAL A 84 10.90 -3.98 6.05
CA VAL A 84 10.40 -3.99 4.67
C VAL A 84 11.13 -5.04 3.83
N GLN A 85 12.44 -5.22 4.01
CA GLN A 85 13.21 -6.27 3.33
C GLN A 85 12.75 -7.68 3.73
N ILE A 86 12.56 -7.95 5.03
CA ILE A 86 12.08 -9.25 5.51
C ILE A 86 10.68 -9.54 4.95
N LEU A 87 9.77 -8.55 4.99
CA LEU A 87 8.42 -8.72 4.46
C LEU A 87 8.42 -8.91 2.93
N ALA A 88 9.30 -8.21 2.20
CA ALA A 88 9.45 -8.39 0.76
C ALA A 88 9.99 -9.79 0.42
N ALA A 89 10.98 -10.28 1.18
CA ALA A 89 11.51 -11.64 1.02
C ALA A 89 10.43 -12.69 1.32
N ALA A 90 9.67 -12.52 2.40
CA ALA A 90 8.56 -13.41 2.74
C ALA A 90 7.47 -13.41 1.64
N ALA A 91 7.14 -12.26 1.07
CA ALA A 91 6.20 -12.17 -0.04
C ALA A 91 6.72 -12.86 -1.31
N ALA A 92 8.02 -12.73 -1.61
CA ALA A 92 8.65 -13.42 -2.73
C ALA A 92 8.65 -14.95 -2.55
N ILE A 93 8.94 -15.43 -1.34
CA ILE A 93 8.86 -16.85 -1.00
C ILE A 93 7.42 -17.37 -1.17
N LYS A 94 6.42 -16.64 -0.65
CA LYS A 94 5.00 -16.97 -0.83
C LYS A 94 4.58 -17.02 -2.30
N LEU A 95 5.19 -16.19 -3.17
CA LEU A 95 4.88 -16.22 -4.59
C LEU A 95 5.48 -17.44 -5.30
N LEU A 96 6.66 -17.88 -4.88
CA LEU A 96 7.36 -19.04 -5.46
C LEU A 96 6.83 -20.38 -4.94
N LEU A 97 6.45 -20.44 -3.67
CA LEU A 97 5.90 -21.63 -3.06
C LEU A 97 4.37 -21.56 -3.09
N PRO A 98 3.68 -22.42 -3.85
CA PRO A 98 2.24 -22.55 -3.79
C PRO A 98 1.89 -23.28 -2.48
N LEU A 99 1.93 -22.55 -1.37
CA LEU A 99 1.39 -22.98 -0.07
C LEU A 99 -0.04 -22.47 0.08
#